data_AF-A0A970FB60-F1
#
_entry.id   AF-A0A970FB60-F1
#
_cell.length_a   1.000
_cell.length_b   1.000
_cell.length_c   1.000
_cell.angle_alpha   90.00
_cell.angle_beta   90.00
_cell.angle_gamma   90.00
#
_symmetry.space_group_name_H-M   'P 1'
#
loop_
_entity.id
_entity.type
_entity.pdbx_description
1 polymer ?
#
loop_
_entity_poly.entity_id
_entity_poly.type
_entity_poly.pdbx_seq_one_letter_code
_entity_poly.pdbx_strand_id
1 'polypeptide(L)'
;MIKSLDKGKWTRPTDKSAVYIEIEPGKRWGIRVTLYENHAKVEAVQGEKTVWYNAPKRYSTIVTPPTIFEKLRGISFEDKVLAEVEEKRRVAAEENGSPSYFMESEDN
;
A
#
# COMPACT_ATOMS: atom_id res chain seq x y z
N MET A 1 -10.76 -7.09 -3.58
CA MET A 1 -9.30 -7.09 -3.36
C MET A 1 -8.66 -6.60 -4.64
N ILE A 2 -7.59 -5.82 -4.54
CA ILE A 2 -6.88 -5.25 -5.70
C ILE A 2 -5.99 -6.35 -6.27
N LYS A 3 -6.16 -6.67 -7.55
CA LYS A 3 -5.57 -7.90 -8.13
C LYS A 3 -4.06 -7.82 -8.29
N SER A 4 -3.52 -6.64 -8.56
CA SER A 4 -2.08 -6.38 -8.73
C SER A 4 -1.30 -6.29 -7.42
N LEU A 5 -1.97 -6.44 -6.27
CA LEU A 5 -1.33 -6.57 -4.96
C LEU A 5 -1.19 -8.05 -4.60
N ASP A 6 -0.16 -8.68 -5.17
CA ASP A 6 0.09 -10.14 -5.14
C ASP A 6 1.42 -10.56 -4.49
N LYS A 7 2.33 -9.62 -4.21
CA LYS A 7 3.61 -9.87 -3.53
C LYS A 7 3.49 -10.12 -2.02
N GLY A 8 2.32 -9.79 -1.45
CA GLY A 8 2.01 -9.87 -0.03
C GLY A 8 0.80 -10.76 0.26
N LYS A 9 0.24 -10.60 1.46
CA LYS A 9 -0.89 -11.39 1.95
C LYS A 9 -2.11 -10.52 2.19
N TRP A 10 -3.23 -10.91 1.59
CA TRP A 10 -4.55 -10.41 1.96
C TRP A 10 -5.11 -11.18 3.16
N THR A 11 -5.68 -10.44 4.09
CA THR A 11 -6.45 -10.94 5.23
C THR A 11 -7.76 -10.16 5.31
N ARG A 12 -8.81 -10.81 5.83
CA ARG A 12 -10.13 -10.20 5.97
C ARG A 12 -10.53 -10.21 7.44
N PRO A 13 -10.08 -9.22 8.23
CA PRO A 13 -10.31 -9.22 9.68
C PRO A 13 -11.77 -8.99 10.06
N THR A 14 -12.53 -8.25 9.22
CA THR A 14 -13.97 -8.05 9.42
C THR A 14 -14.73 -8.20 8.10
N ASP A 15 -16.05 -8.18 8.18
CA ASP A 15 -16.93 -8.13 7.01
C ASP A 15 -16.85 -6.80 6.23
N LYS A 16 -16.33 -5.74 6.87
CA LYS A 16 -16.25 -4.39 6.30
C LYS A 16 -14.85 -3.93 5.94
N SER A 17 -13.83 -4.76 6.18
CA SER A 17 -12.46 -4.42 5.81
C SER A 17 -11.63 -5.59 5.31
N ALA A 18 -10.65 -5.27 4.49
CA ALA A 18 -9.60 -6.18 4.06
C ALA A 18 -8.25 -5.51 4.27
N VAL A 19 -7.27 -6.26 4.76
CA VAL A 19 -5.92 -5.78 5.03
C VAL A 19 -4.95 -6.59 4.19
N TYR A 20 -4.19 -5.89 3.36
CA TYR A 20 -3.04 -6.42 2.64
C TYR A 20 -1.77 -6.00 3.36
N ILE A 21 -0.84 -6.94 3.55
CA ILE A 21 0.50 -6.65 4.06
C ILE A 21 1.52 -7.22 3.10
N GLU A 22 2.49 -6.40 2.72
CA GLU A 22 3.57 -6.72 1.81
C GLU A 22 4.89 -6.29 2.47
N ILE A 23 5.73 -7.26 2.85
CA ILE A 23 7.06 -7.03 3.43
C ILE A 23 8.03 -7.98 2.76
N GLU A 24 9.07 -7.45 2.12
CA GLU A 24 10.10 -8.25 1.48
C GLU A 24 10.92 -9.04 2.53
N PRO A 25 11.32 -10.30 2.25
CA PRO A 25 12.11 -11.10 3.18
C PRO A 25 13.41 -10.39 3.62
N GLY A 26 13.66 -10.38 4.93
CA GLY A 26 14.84 -9.72 5.51
C GLY A 26 14.76 -8.20 5.58
N LYS A 27 13.67 -7.58 5.08
CA LYS A 27 13.43 -6.14 5.22
C LYS A 27 12.59 -5.83 6.45
N ARG A 28 12.80 -4.63 7.00
CA ARG A 28 12.08 -4.16 8.19
C ARG A 28 10.85 -3.34 7.80
N TRP A 29 10.95 -2.56 6.74
CA TRP A 29 9.86 -1.74 6.24
C TRP A 29 9.15 -2.42 5.09
N GLY A 30 7.83 -2.26 5.05
CA GLY A 30 6.99 -2.66 3.95
C GLY A 30 5.70 -1.87 3.90
N ILE A 31 4.62 -2.47 3.40
CA ILE A 31 3.37 -1.78 3.08
C ILE A 31 2.19 -2.47 3.72
N ARG A 32 1.25 -1.67 4.20
CA ARG A 32 -0.08 -2.10 4.57
C ARG A 32 -1.13 -1.31 3.79
N VAL A 33 -2.02 -2.03 3.11
CA VAL A 33 -3.24 -1.45 2.53
C VAL A 33 -4.42 -1.94 3.33
N THR A 34 -5.16 -1.03 3.93
CA THR A 34 -6.43 -1.33 4.58
C THR A 34 -7.55 -0.78 3.72
N LEU A 35 -8.37 -1.66 3.14
CA LEU A 35 -9.59 -1.31 2.44
C LEU A 35 -10.72 -1.23 3.44
N TYR A 36 -11.42 -0.09 3.46
CA TYR A 36 -12.67 0.13 4.16
C TYR A 36 -13.81 0.25 3.15
N GLU A 37 -15.05 0.34 3.64
CA GLU A 37 -16.25 0.46 2.80
C GLU A 37 -16.21 1.66 1.83
N ASN A 38 -15.64 2.79 2.26
CA ASN A 38 -15.69 4.05 1.51
C ASN A 38 -14.32 4.68 1.22
N HIS A 39 -13.21 4.07 1.64
CA HIS A 39 -11.86 4.58 1.40
C HIS A 39 -10.83 3.47 1.60
N ALA A 40 -9.56 3.77 1.29
CA ALA A 40 -8.43 2.95 1.64
C ALA A 40 -7.44 3.75 2.49
N LYS A 41 -6.70 3.05 3.34
CA LYS A 41 -5.53 3.59 4.00
C LYS A 41 -4.31 2.85 3.49
N VAL A 42 -3.35 3.57 2.95
CA VAL A 42 -2.09 3.01 2.42
C VAL A 42 -0.96 3.52 3.30
N GLU A 43 -0.20 2.58 3.87
CA GLU A 43 0.81 2.87 4.88
C GLU A 43 2.14 2.20 4.53
N ALA A 44 3.24 2.92 4.71
CA ALA A 44 4.55 2.32 4.91
C ALA A 44 4.67 1.94 6.39
N VAL A 45 4.95 0.67 6.67
CA VAL A 45 4.94 0.08 8.02
C VAL A 45 6.29 -0.54 8.34
N GLN A 46 6.73 -0.40 9.59
CA GLN A 46 7.92 -1.02 10.15
C GLN A 46 7.56 -2.38 10.78
N GLY A 47 7.32 -3.38 9.94
CA GLY A 47 6.81 -4.69 10.34
C GLY A 47 5.27 -4.76 10.41
N GLU A 48 4.72 -5.96 10.54
CA GLU A 48 3.27 -6.19 10.44
C GLU A 48 2.46 -5.46 11.52
N LYS A 49 3.06 -5.29 12.72
CA LYS A 49 2.39 -4.74 13.91
C LYS A 49 2.55 -3.23 14.08
N THR A 50 3.10 -2.51 13.10
CA THR A 50 3.27 -1.05 13.23
C THR A 50 1.93 -0.35 13.42
N VAL A 51 1.87 0.51 14.42
CA VAL A 51 0.73 1.40 14.67
C VAL A 51 1.21 2.83 14.49
N TRP A 52 0.50 3.56 13.64
CA TRP A 52 0.75 4.97 13.40
C TRP A 52 -0.33 5.82 14.09
N TYR A 53 0.07 6.60 15.10
CA TYR A 53 -0.77 7.67 15.63
C TYR A 53 -0.37 8.99 14.96
N ASN A 54 -1.31 9.64 14.27
CA ASN A 54 -1.06 10.88 13.51
C ASN A 54 0.18 10.79 12.59
N ALA A 55 0.31 9.68 11.84
CA ALA A 55 1.46 9.51 10.97
C ALA A 55 1.57 10.63 9.93
N PRO A 56 2.80 11.09 9.64
CA PRO A 56 3.07 11.94 8.49
C PRO A 56 2.58 11.32 7.19
N LYS A 57 2.18 12.18 6.23
CA LYS A 57 1.73 11.76 4.89
C LYS A 57 2.72 10.83 4.20
N ARG A 58 4.02 11.01 4.44
CA ARG A 58 5.09 10.11 3.95
C ARG A 58 4.80 8.65 4.28
N TYR A 59 4.34 8.35 5.50
CA TYR A 59 4.11 6.98 5.97
C TYR A 59 2.66 6.54 5.92
N SER A 60 1.69 7.44 5.89
CA SER A 60 0.26 7.07 5.92
C SER A 60 -0.57 8.05 5.11
N THR A 61 -1.31 7.54 4.13
CA THR A 61 -2.23 8.32 3.30
C THR A 61 -3.60 7.65 3.26
N ILE A 62 -4.66 8.46 3.36
CA ILE A 62 -6.04 8.05 3.09
C ILE A 62 -6.33 8.31 1.61
N VAL A 63 -6.73 7.26 0.89
CA VAL A 63 -7.16 7.33 -0.50
C VAL A 63 -8.69 7.28 -0.54
N THR A 64 -9.29 8.32 -1.09
CA THR A 64 -10.74 8.44 -1.26
C THR A 64 -11.18 8.05 -2.68
N PRO A 65 -12.46 7.70 -2.89
CA PRO A 65 -13.02 7.41 -4.20
C PRO A 65 -12.75 8.53 -5.22
N PRO A 66 -12.69 8.21 -6.53
CA PRO A 66 -12.46 9.22 -7.56
C PRO A 66 -13.62 10.20 -7.62
N THR A 67 -13.28 11.48 -7.77
CA THR A 67 -14.19 12.59 -8.07
C THR A 67 -14.83 12.42 -9.45
N ILE A 68 -15.87 13.20 -9.72
CA ILE A 68 -16.55 13.18 -11.04
C ILE A 68 -15.56 13.46 -12.17
N PHE A 69 -14.65 14.43 -12.00
CA PHE A 69 -13.64 14.75 -13.01
C PHE A 69 -12.59 13.64 -13.19
N GLU A 70 -12.15 12.99 -12.11
CA GLU A 70 -11.25 11.83 -12.19
C GLU A 70 -11.92 10.67 -12.92
N LYS A 71 -13.20 10.39 -12.64
CA LYS A 71 -14.00 9.38 -13.34
C LYS A 71 -14.13 9.68 -14.83
N LEU A 72 -14.36 10.95 -15.21
CA LEU A 72 -14.40 11.37 -16.62
C LEU A 72 -13.07 11.16 -17.35
N ARG A 73 -11.95 11.15 -16.62
CA ARG A 73 -10.61 10.82 -17.14
C ARG A 73 -10.28 9.32 -17.09
N GLY A 74 -11.24 8.49 -16.71
CA GLY A 74 -11.04 7.04 -16.58
C GLY A 74 -10.24 6.61 -15.34
N ILE A 75 -10.00 7.52 -14.38
CA ILE A 75 -9.26 7.19 -13.15
C ILE A 75 -10.19 6.43 -12.20
N SER A 76 -9.83 5.19 -11.88
CA SER A 76 -10.54 4.34 -10.94
C SER A 76 -10.04 4.53 -9.50
N PHE A 77 -10.79 3.99 -8.54
CA PHE A 77 -10.33 3.93 -7.15
C PHE A 77 -9.09 3.03 -7.00
N GLU A 78 -9.03 1.94 -7.76
CA GLU A 78 -7.90 1.01 -7.77
C GLU A 78 -6.63 1.70 -8.24
N ASP A 79 -6.69 2.51 -9.31
CA ASP A 79 -5.54 3.28 -9.81
C ASP A 79 -4.99 4.23 -8.75
N LYS A 80 -5.87 4.91 -8.01
CA LYS A 80 -5.47 5.82 -6.92
C LYS A 80 -4.78 5.08 -5.78
N VAL A 81 -5.29 3.88 -5.44
CA VAL A 81 -4.66 3.05 -4.40
C VAL A 81 -3.29 2.56 -4.86
N LEU A 82 -3.18 2.10 -6.11
CA LEU A 82 -1.91 1.61 -6.67
C LEU A 82 -0.85 2.70 -6.77
N ALA A 83 -1.22 3.91 -7.18
CA ALA A 83 -0.31 5.04 -7.20
C ALA A 83 0.24 5.35 -5.80
N GLU A 84 -0.61 5.30 -4.76
CA GLU A 84 -0.14 5.52 -3.39
C GLU A 84 0.67 4.32 -2.87
N VAL A 85 0.36 3.10 -3.27
CA VAL A 85 1.17 1.92 -2.95
C VAL A 85 2.57 2.05 -3.53
N GLU A 86 2.73 2.44 -4.79
CA GLU A 86 4.04 2.67 -5.40
C GLU A 86 4.84 3.74 -4.66
N GLU A 87 4.19 4.82 -4.22
CA GLU A 87 4.83 5.83 -3.39
C GLU A 87 5.27 5.25 -2.04
N LYS A 88 4.45 4.40 -1.39
CA LYS A 88 4.84 3.73 -0.14
C LYS A 88 5.91 2.67 -0.34
N ARG A 89 6.00 2.04 -1.52
CA ARG A 89 7.12 1.16 -1.91
C ARG A 89 8.42 1.94 -1.92
N ARG A 90 8.43 3.13 -2.52
CA ARG A 90 9.62 4.01 -2.52
C ARG A 90 10.02 4.40 -1.11
N VAL A 91 9.08 4.82 -0.28
CA VAL A 91 9.36 5.14 1.14
C VAL A 91 9.93 3.91 1.86
N ALA A 92 9.32 2.73 1.71
CA ALA A 92 9.83 1.51 2.33
C ALA A 92 11.23 1.14 1.83
N ALA A 93 11.54 1.32 0.55
CA ALA A 93 12.88 1.12 0.00
C ALA A 93 13.89 2.07 0.65
N GLU A 94 13.59 3.37 0.69
CA GLU A 94 14.43 4.40 1.32
C GLU A 94 14.70 4.07 2.79
N GLU A 95 13.67 3.72 3.56
CA GLU A 95 13.81 3.39 4.98
C GLU A 95 14.55 2.05 5.22
N ASN A 96 14.53 1.15 4.23
CA ASN A 96 15.34 -0.07 4.23
C ASN A 96 16.76 0.15 3.67
N GLY A 97 17.14 1.38 3.28
CA GLY A 97 18.43 1.69 2.66
C GLY A 97 18.64 1.01 1.31
N SER A 98 17.56 0.72 0.58
CA SER A 98 17.55 0.02 -0.71
C SER A 98 17.11 0.98 -1.84
N PRO A 99 17.64 0.85 -3.06
CA PRO A 99 17.28 1.73 -4.18
C PRO A 99 15.87 1.44 -4.73
N SER A 100 15.36 0.23 -4.53
CA SER A 100 14.03 -0.21 -4.95
C SER A 100 13.42 -1.19 -3.94
N TYR A 101 12.11 -1.42 -4.07
CA TYR A 101 11.33 -2.30 -3.20
C TYR A 101 10.91 -3.53 -3.99
N PHE A 102 11.25 -4.73 -3.52
CA PHE A 102 11.31 -5.96 -4.33
C PHE A 102 12.18 -5.75 -5.58
N MET A 103 13.48 -6.07 -5.47
CA MET A 103 14.23 -6.34 -6.70
C MET A 103 13.60 -7.59 -7.33
N GLU A 104 13.06 -7.46 -8.53
CA GLU A 104 12.89 -8.65 -9.36
C GLU A 104 14.29 -9.24 -9.52
N SER A 105 14.51 -10.46 -9.03
CA SER A 105 15.66 -11.21 -9.48
C SER A 105 15.50 -11.31 -10.99
N GLU A 106 16.42 -10.73 -11.75
CA GLU A 106 16.63 -11.16 -13.12
C GLU A 106 17.05 -12.62 -13.01
N ASP A 107 16.06 -13.52 -13.03
CA ASP A 107 16.26 -14.94 -13.16
C ASP A 107 16.96 -15.15 -14.52
N ASN A 108 18.27 -15.42 -14.46
CA ASN A 108 19.08 -15.86 -15.60
C ASN A 108 18.73 -17.30 -15.99
#